data_AF-A0A6I4ZMW5-F1
#
_entry.id   AF-A0A6I4ZMW5-F1
#
_cell.length_a   1.000
_cell.length_b   1.000
_cell.length_c   1.000
_cell.angle_alpha   90.00
_cell.angle_beta   90.00
_cell.angle_gamma   90.00
#
_symmetry.space_group_name_H-M   'P 1'
#
loop_
_entity.id
_entity.type
_entity.pdbx_description
1 polymer ?
#
loop_
_entity_poly.entity_id
_entity_poly.type
_entity_poly.pdbx_seq_one_letter_code
_entity_poly.pdbx_strand_id
1 'polypeptide(L)' 'MTPEDHAEAVELLERRGKRNLSLVDCMSFVVMKHYDITTALAYDSDFQAEGFDGLGVMASAIPPRW' A
#
# COMPACT_ATOMS: atom_id res chain seq x y z
N MET A 1 -9.99 12.04 1.99
CA MET A 1 -8.69 12.60 2.38
C MET A 1 -8.92 13.94 3.04
N THR A 2 -8.70 14.01 4.35
CA THR A 2 -8.81 15.22 5.17
C THR A 2 -7.41 15.68 5.63
N PRO A 3 -7.27 16.87 6.26
CA PRO A 3 -6.03 17.27 6.91
C PRO A 3 -5.54 16.30 7.99
N GLU A 4 -6.47 15.62 8.67
CA GLU A 4 -6.17 14.60 9.69
C GLU A 4 -5.54 13.35 9.06
N ASP A 5 -6.08 12.88 7.93
CA ASP A 5 -5.48 11.77 7.17
C ASP A 5 -4.03 12.11 6.76
N HIS A 6 -3.77 13.38 6.42
CA HIS A 6 -2.44 13.86 6.05
C HIS A 6 -1.48 13.86 7.25
N ALA A 7 -1.92 14.38 8.39
CA ALA A 7 -1.12 14.37 9.61
C ALA A 7 -0.74 12.93 10.02
N GLU A 8 -1.70 12.01 9.97
CA GLU A 8 -1.45 10.59 10.28
C GLU A 8 -0.46 9.96 9.31
N ALA A 9 -0.55 10.27 8.01
CA ALA A 9 0.38 9.78 7.01
C ALA A 9 1.81 10.32 7.20
N VAL A 10 1.95 11.57 7.62
CA VAL A 10 3.25 12.17 7.98
C VAL A 10 3.83 11.44 9.20
N GLU A 11 3.05 11.24 10.26
CA GLU A 11 3.51 10.48 11.41
C GLU A 11 3.88 9.04 11.05
N LEU A 12 3.10 8.40 10.16
CA LEU A 12 3.40 7.06 9.67
C LEU A 12 4.74 7.04 8.92
N LEU A 13 4.99 8.00 8.05
CA LEU A 13 6.25 8.13 7.32
C LEU A 13 7.44 8.29 8.28
N GLU A 14 7.31 9.17 9.28
CA GLU A 14 8.34 9.39 10.29
C GLU A 14 8.64 8.12 11.11
N ARG A 15 7.59 7.40 11.54
CA ARG A 15 7.74 6.13 12.29
C ARG A 15 8.40 5.02 11.48
N ARG A 16 8.19 4.98 10.16
CA ARG A 16 8.72 3.92 9.28
C ARG A 16 10.18 4.15 8.88
N GLY A 17 10.72 5.35 9.07
CA GLY A 17 12.14 5.63 8.96
C GLY A 17 12.75 5.30 7.59
N LYS A 18 13.86 4.53 7.56
CA LYS A 18 14.70 4.26 6.36
C LYS A 18 14.10 3.31 5.31
N ARG A 19 12.86 2.84 5.46
CA ARG A 19 12.19 2.17 4.34
C ARG A 19 11.94 3.21 3.25
N ASN A 20 12.18 2.87 1.98
CA ASN A 20 11.96 3.75 0.82
C ASN A 20 10.45 4.00 0.55
N LEU A 21 9.65 4.21 1.59
CA LEU A 21 8.24 4.55 1.47
C LEU A 21 8.11 6.03 1.16
N SER A 22 7.27 6.36 0.19
CA SER A 22 6.89 7.74 -0.05
C SER A 22 5.79 8.18 0.92
N LEU A 23 5.61 9.50 1.05
CA LEU A 23 4.43 10.03 1.73
C LEU A 23 3.13 9.57 1.05
N VAL A 24 3.14 9.40 -0.28
CA VAL A 24 1.96 8.96 -1.04
C VAL A 24 1.57 7.52 -0.69
N ASP A 25 2.54 6.64 -0.45
CA ASP A 25 2.27 5.28 0.01
C ASP A 25 1.65 5.31 1.42
N CYS A 26 2.22 6.11 2.32
CA CYS A 26 1.69 6.28 3.67
C CYS A 26 0.26 6.85 3.67
N MET A 27 -0.02 7.83 2.81
CA MET A 27 -1.37 8.36 2.59
C MET A 27 -2.33 7.28 2.10
N SER A 28 -1.88 6.43 1.17
CA SER A 28 -2.67 5.34 0.64
C SER A 28 -3.02 4.34 1.74
N PHE A 29 -2.07 3.98 2.61
CA PHE A 29 -2.31 3.08 3.73
C PHE A 29 -3.34 3.62 4.73
N VAL A 30 -3.27 4.92 5.07
CA VAL A 30 -4.23 5.57 5.98
C VAL A 30 -5.64 5.54 5.40
N VAL A 31 -5.80 5.98 4.15
CA VAL A 31 -7.11 5.98 3.48
C VAL A 31 -7.65 4.55 3.36
N MET A 32 -6.83 3.59 2.94
CA MET A 32 -7.27 2.20 2.82
C MET A 32 -7.75 1.63 4.15
N LYS A 33 -7.08 1.95 5.27
CA LYS A 33 -7.53 1.54 6.61
C LYS A 33 -8.83 2.22 7.03
N HIS A 34 -8.97 3.53 6.81
CA HIS A 34 -10.18 4.27 7.20
C HIS A 34 -11.44 3.81 6.48
N TYR A 35 -11.30 3.25 5.28
CA TYR A 35 -12.41 2.79 4.45
C TYR A 35 -12.49 1.26 4.33
N ASP A 36 -11.75 0.50 5.15
CA ASP A 36 -11.70 -0.97 5.13
C ASP A 36 -11.40 -1.56 3.72
N ILE A 37 -10.57 -0.86 2.95
CA ILE A 37 -10.12 -1.31 1.62
C ILE A 37 -8.93 -2.25 1.81
N THR A 38 -9.07 -3.51 1.42
CA THR A 38 -8.01 -4.51 1.58
C THR A 38 -7.15 -4.69 0.34
N THR A 39 -7.63 -4.31 -0.85
CA THR A 39 -6.95 -4.55 -2.12
C THR A 39 -6.39 -3.27 -2.73
N ALA A 40 -5.09 -3.28 -3.05
CA ALA A 40 -4.40 -2.23 -3.78
C ALA A 40 -4.13 -2.65 -5.23
N LEU A 41 -4.44 -1.76 -6.17
CA LEU A 41 -3.93 -1.84 -7.53
C LEU A 41 -2.55 -1.17 -7.58
N ALA A 42 -1.54 -1.89 -7.07
CA ALA A 42 -0.15 -1.46 -7.06
C ALA A 42 0.75 -2.55 -7.65
N TYR A 43 1.89 -2.13 -8.21
CA TYR A 43 2.90 -3.03 -8.79
C TYR A 43 4.09 -3.27 -7.86
N ASP A 44 4.30 -2.39 -6.87
CA ASP A 44 5.33 -2.56 -5.86
C ASP A 44 4.89 -3.56 -4.77
N SER A 45 5.84 -3.94 -3.92
CA SER A 45 5.65 -4.88 -2.81
C SER A 45 5.29 -4.18 -1.48
N ASP A 46 5.24 -2.84 -1.46
CA ASP A 46 5.11 -2.09 -0.22
C ASP A 46 3.70 -2.23 0.37
N PHE A 47 2.67 -2.28 -0.48
CA PHE A 47 1.30 -2.53 -0.05
C PHE A 47 1.12 -3.92 0.60
N GLN A 48 1.75 -4.96 0.05
CA GLN A 48 1.73 -6.31 0.61
C GLN A 48 2.49 -6.38 1.93
N ALA A 49 3.60 -5.64 2.06
CA ALA A 49 4.34 -5.52 3.31
C ALA A 49 3.53 -4.83 4.43
N GLU A 50 2.52 -4.03 4.07
CA GLU A 50 1.55 -3.43 4.99
C GLU A 50 0.29 -4.27 5.23
N GLY A 51 0.19 -5.44 4.58
CA GLY A 51 -0.93 -6.37 4.74
C GLY A 51 -2.09 -6.15 3.76
N PHE A 52 -1.90 -5.37 2.71
CA PHE A 52 -2.89 -5.22 1.63
C PHE A 52 -2.67 -6.26 0.51
N ASP A 53 -3.76 -6.67 -0.14
CA ASP A 53 -3.72 -7.55 -1.30
C ASP A 53 -3.27 -6.78 -2.54
N GLY A 54 -2.21 -7.22 -3.22
CA GLY A 54 -1.76 -6.62 -4.48
C GLY A 54 -2.43 -7.25 -5.70
N LEU A 55 -3.25 -6.48 -6.43
CA LEU A 55 -3.91 -6.98 -7.64
C LEU A 55 -2.93 -7.12 -8.83
N GLY A 56 -1.80 -6.42 -8.81
CA GLY A 56 -0.81 -6.35 -9.90
C GLY A 56 0.02 -7.61 -10.14
N VAL A 57 -0.12 -8.67 -9.32
CA VAL A 57 0.70 -9.90 -9.43
C VAL A 57 -0.06 -11.07 -10.10
N MET A 58 -1.32 -10.89 -10.52
CA MET A 58 -2.08 -11.89 -11.28
C MET A 58 -1.75 -11.90 -12.79
N ALA A 59 -0.47 -11.75 -13.15
CA ALA A 59 0.02 -11.96 -14.52
C ALA A 59 1.26 -12.88 -14.57
N SER A 60 1.54 -13.65 -13.51
CA SER A 60 2.45 -14.80 -13.58
C SER A 60 1.71 -16.08 -13.17
N ALA A 61 0.55 -16.29 -13.77
CA ALA A 61 0.08 -17.65 -13.98
C ALA A 61 0.95 -18.24 -15.09
N ILE A 62 2.00 -18.98 -14.70
CA ILE A 62 2.73 -19.86 -15.62
C ILE A 62 1.66 -20.71 -16.33
N PRO A 63 1.45 -20.60 -17.65
CA PRO A 63 0.46 -21.44 -18.31
C PRO A 63 0.95 -22.89 -18.26
N PRO A 64 0.06 -23.89 -18.08
CA PRO A 64 0.45 -25.28 -18.08
C PRO A 64 1.07 -25.63 -19.44
N ARG A 65 2.24 -26.28 -19.40
CA ARG A 65 2.84 -26.89 -20.59
C ARG A 65 1.97 -28.08 -21.01
N TRP A 66 1.36 -27.99 -22.17
CA TRP A 66 0.92 -29.13 -22.96
C TRP A 66 1.92 -29.33 -24.09
#